data_AF-A0A2A6REB4-F1
#
_entry.id   AF-A0A2A6REB4-F1
#
_cell.length_a   1.000
_cell.length_b   1.000
_cell.length_c   1.000
_cell.angle_alpha   90.00
_cell.angle_beta   90.00
_cell.angle_gamma   90.00
#
_symmetry.space_group_name_H-M   'P 1'
#
loop_
_entity.id
_entity.type
_entity.pdbx_description
1 polymer ?
#
loop_
_entity_poly.entity_id
_entity_poly.type
_entity_poly.pdbx_seq_one_letter_code
_entity_poly.pdbx_strand_id
1 'polypeptide(L)'
;MSIETFRDQTRQILENLLTETPKADRAELLEAYTEVITRLHAVESHQLLNEVLDDARTRLDARLSPDPVRQTLAGVQTTIQDIWNSLWK
;
A
#
# COMPACT_ATOMS: atom_id res chain seq x y z
N MET A 1 -4.23 -3.87 4.71
CA MET A 1 -5.30 -3.65 3.70
C MET A 1 -5.17 -4.63 2.53
N SER A 2 -6.26 -5.13 1.93
CA SER A 2 -6.19 -6.17 0.89
C SER A 2 -5.87 -5.58 -0.49
N ILE A 3 -4.95 -6.20 -1.25
CA ILE A 3 -4.70 -5.93 -2.68
C ILE A 3 -6.00 -5.86 -3.51
N GLU A 4 -7.06 -6.55 -3.04
CA GLU A 4 -8.38 -6.54 -3.64
C GLU A 4 -9.04 -5.16 -3.61
N THR A 5 -8.80 -4.35 -2.58
CA THR A 5 -9.40 -2.99 -2.46
C THR A 5 -8.85 -2.06 -3.54
N PHE A 6 -7.53 -1.97 -3.69
CA PHE A 6 -6.90 -1.20 -4.77
C PHE A 6 -7.32 -1.70 -6.15
N ARG A 7 -7.38 -3.03 -6.33
CA ARG A 7 -7.81 -3.65 -7.60
C ARG A 7 -9.24 -3.27 -7.96
N ASP A 8 -10.16 -3.34 -6.99
CA ASP A 8 -11.58 -3.10 -7.23
C ASP A 8 -11.86 -1.61 -7.45
N GLN A 9 -11.18 -0.72 -6.73
CA GLN A 9 -11.24 0.73 -6.99
C GLN A 9 -10.66 1.09 -8.36
N THR A 10 -9.52 0.50 -8.74
CA THR A 10 -8.94 0.68 -10.08
C THR A 10 -9.89 0.19 -11.17
N ARG A 11 -10.56 -0.95 -10.96
CA ARG A 11 -11.57 -1.45 -11.90
C ARG A 11 -12.71 -0.44 -12.07
N GLN A 12 -13.24 0.11 -10.98
CA GLN A 12 -14.31 1.11 -11.03
C GLN A 12 -13.87 2.37 -11.83
N ILE A 13 -12.64 2.82 -11.62
CA ILE A 13 -12.07 3.97 -12.35
C ILE A 13 -11.98 3.67 -13.85
N LEU A 14 -11.54 2.47 -14.23
CA LEU A 14 -11.47 2.06 -15.64
C LEU A 14 -12.85 1.88 -16.28
N GLU A 15 -13.84 1.37 -15.54
CA GLU A 15 -15.22 1.25 -16.02
C GLU A 15 -15.83 2.63 -16.32
N ASN A 16 -15.55 3.62 -15.48
CA ASN A 16 -15.99 5.00 -15.70
C ASN A 16 -15.32 5.60 -16.96
N LEU A 17 -14.01 5.39 -17.13
CA LEU A 17 -13.29 5.81 -18.34
C LEU A 17 -13.94 5.23 -19.60
N LEU A 18 -14.21 3.92 -19.62
CA LEU A 18 -14.83 3.25 -20.77
C LEU A 18 -16.24 3.79 -21.07
N THR A 19 -16.98 4.19 -20.04
CA THR A 19 -18.32 4.76 -20.17
C THR A 19 -18.31 6.19 -20.71
N GLU A 20 -17.28 6.97 -20.39
CA GLU A 20 -17.12 8.36 -20.81
C GLU A 20 -16.39 8.52 -22.16
N THR A 21 -15.62 7.50 -22.57
CA THR A 21 -14.84 7.47 -23.83
C THR A 21 -15.63 7.88 -25.09
N PRO A 22 -16.93 7.57 -25.27
CA PRO A 22 -17.67 8.00 -26.45
C PRO A 22 -18.05 9.50 -26.46
N LYS A 23 -17.91 10.19 -25.32
CA LYS A 23 -18.53 11.50 -25.07
C LYS A 23 -17.57 12.67 -24.96
N ALA A 24 -16.27 12.43 -24.82
CA ALA A 24 -15.26 13.47 -24.59
C ALA A 24 -13.97 13.22 -25.39
N ASP A 25 -13.06 14.20 -25.35
CA ASP A 25 -11.74 14.08 -25.97
C ASP A 25 -10.92 12.99 -25.27
N ARG A 26 -10.31 12.11 -26.07
CA ARG A 26 -9.63 10.92 -25.54
C ARG A 26 -8.35 11.27 -24.80
N ALA A 27 -7.62 12.29 -25.26
CA ALA A 27 -6.36 12.66 -24.63
C ALA A 27 -6.61 13.26 -23.25
N GLU A 28 -7.60 14.15 -23.13
CA GLU A 28 -8.00 14.74 -21.86
C GLU A 28 -8.53 13.70 -20.86
N LEU A 29 -9.35 12.75 -21.32
CA LEU A 29 -9.82 11.64 -20.48
C LEU A 29 -8.67 10.76 -19.98
N LEU A 30 -7.73 10.39 -20.85
CA LEU A 30 -6.60 9.56 -20.44
C LEU A 30 -5.74 10.27 -19.39
N GLU A 31 -5.47 11.56 -19.55
CA GLU A 31 -4.71 12.34 -18.57
C GLU A 31 -5.41 12.38 -17.21
N ALA A 32 -6.69 12.75 -17.20
CA ALA A 32 -7.49 12.86 -15.98
C ALA A 32 -7.56 11.53 -15.21
N TYR A 33 -7.84 10.43 -15.92
CA TYR A 33 -7.94 9.12 -15.29
C TYR A 33 -6.57 8.54 -14.88
N THR A 34 -5.49 8.87 -15.59
CA THR A 34 -4.13 8.52 -15.18
C THR A 34 -3.77 9.23 -13.87
N GLU A 35 -4.14 10.51 -13.71
CA GLU A 35 -3.92 11.22 -12.46
C GLU A 35 -4.71 10.59 -11.29
N VAL A 36 -5.96 10.20 -11.52
CA VAL A 36 -6.80 9.55 -10.50
C VAL A 36 -6.19 8.22 -10.05
N ILE A 37 -5.75 7.37 -10.97
CA ILE A 37 -5.11 6.08 -10.64
C ILE A 37 -3.78 6.32 -9.92
N THR A 38 -2.99 7.31 -10.34
CA THR A 38 -1.72 7.65 -9.69
C THR A 38 -1.93 8.11 -8.25
N ARG A 39 -2.95 8.93 -8.02
CA ARG A 39 -3.31 9.38 -6.67
C ARG A 39 -3.77 8.22 -5.80
N LEU A 40 -4.60 7.33 -6.36
CA LEU A 40 -5.03 6.12 -5.67
C LEU A 40 -3.82 5.27 -5.24
N HIS A 41 -2.90 5.00 -6.16
CA HIS A 41 -1.67 4.26 -5.86
C HIS A 41 -0.86 4.92 -4.73
N ALA A 42 -0.72 6.25 -4.74
CA ALA A 42 0.02 6.98 -3.71
C ALA A 42 -0.63 6.86 -2.32
N VAL A 43 -1.97 6.94 -2.24
CA VAL A 43 -2.72 6.79 -0.99
C VAL A 43 -2.56 5.39 -0.42
N GLU A 44 -2.80 4.38 -1.24
CA GLU A 44 -2.75 2.97 -0.81
C GLU A 44 -1.32 2.57 -0.40
N SER A 45 -0.31 3.07 -1.13
CA SER A 45 1.10 2.86 -0.77
C SER A 45 1.47 3.51 0.57
N HIS A 46 1.00 4.74 0.83
CA HIS A 46 1.23 5.40 2.11
C HIS A 46 0.54 4.68 3.26
N GLN A 47 -0.69 4.21 3.02
CA GLN A 47 -1.43 3.47 4.02
C GLN A 47 -0.74 2.15 4.38
N LEU A 48 -0.27 1.42 3.37
CA LEU A 48 0.54 0.21 3.59
C LEU A 48 1.83 0.51 4.37
N LEU A 49 2.53 1.59 4.02
CA LEU A 49 3.75 1.99 4.74
C LEU A 49 3.44 2.29 6.22
N ASN A 50 2.34 2.97 6.50
CA ASN A 50 1.92 3.27 7.86
C ASN A 50 1.56 2.00 8.64
N GLU A 51 0.84 1.05 8.02
CA GLU A 51 0.55 -0.25 8.64
C GLU A 51 1.86 -0.99 9.02
N VAL A 52 2.86 -0.97 8.14
CA VAL A 52 4.17 -1.59 8.39
C VAL A 52 4.94 -0.87 9.51
N LEU A 53 4.91 0.46 9.51
CA LEU A 53 5.56 1.26 10.54
C LEU A 53 4.92 1.03 11.92
N ASP A 54 3.60 0.94 11.98
CA ASP A 54 2.87 0.70 13.23
C ASP A 54 3.11 -0.70 13.78
N ASP A 55 3.15 -1.74 12.92
CA ASP A 55 3.52 -3.10 13.34
C ASP A 55 4.97 -3.16 13.83
N ALA A 56 5.90 -2.55 13.10
CA ALA A 56 7.30 -2.46 13.51
C ALA A 56 7.46 -1.75 14.85
N ARG A 57 6.74 -0.64 15.06
CA ARG A 57 6.73 0.11 16.33
C ARG A 57 6.18 -0.73 17.47
N THR A 58 5.02 -1.35 17.28
CA THR A 58 4.37 -2.21 18.29
C THR A 58 5.30 -3.34 18.73
N ARG A 59 6.01 -3.96 17.78
CA ARG A 59 6.97 -5.04 18.07
C ARG A 59 8.24 -4.52 18.75
N LEU A 60 8.72 -3.33 18.39
CA LEU A 60 9.86 -2.71 19.05
C LEU A 60 9.53 -2.37 20.50
N ASP A 61 8.37 -1.76 20.75
CA ASP A 61 7.88 -1.41 22.08
C ASP A 61 7.68 -2.66 22.96
N ALA A 62 7.14 -3.74 22.39
CA ALA A 62 7.02 -5.03 23.09
C ALA A 62 8.38 -5.64 23.48
N ARG A 63 9.44 -5.38 22.70
CA ARG A 63 10.81 -5.87 22.95
C ARG A 63 11.64 -4.97 23.87
N LEU A 64 11.24 -3.72 24.07
CA LEU A 64 11.90 -2.78 24.99
C LEU A 64 11.41 -2.91 26.44
N SER A 65 10.46 -3.81 26.72
CA SER A 65 10.21 -4.35 28.06
C SER A 65 11.46 -5.10 28.58
N PRO A 66 11.73 -5.12 29.90
CA PRO A 66 12.97 -4.61 30.51
C PRO A 66 14.30 -5.36 30.29
N ASP A 67 14.44 -6.21 29.27
CA ASP A 67 15.73 -6.88 29.02
C ASP A 67 15.76 -7.48 27.61
N PRO A 68 16.27 -6.79 26.54
CA PRO A 68 17.35 -7.37 25.70
C PRO A 68 17.97 -6.44 24.59
N VAL A 69 19.11 -5.77 24.78
CA VAL A 69 19.74 -4.95 23.70
C VAL A 69 20.38 -5.79 22.57
N ARG A 70 20.70 -7.08 22.81
CA ARG A 70 21.36 -7.96 21.82
C ARG A 70 20.40 -8.75 20.91
N GLN A 71 19.13 -8.93 21.27
CA GLN A 71 18.14 -9.60 20.41
C GLN A 71 17.50 -8.66 19.39
N THR A 72 17.64 -7.35 19.57
CA THR A 72 16.98 -6.31 18.77
C THR A 72 17.52 -6.26 17.34
N LEU A 73 18.85 -6.34 17.14
CA LEU A 73 19.47 -6.23 15.81
C LEU A 73 19.18 -7.43 14.89
N ALA A 74 19.26 -8.65 15.42
CA ALA A 74 19.00 -9.85 14.61
C ALA A 74 17.52 -10.01 14.22
N GLY A 75 16.60 -9.54 15.06
CA GLY A 75 15.16 -9.73 14.83
C GLY A 75 14.48 -8.63 14.00
N VAL A 76 15.05 -7.43 13.90
CA VAL A 76 14.52 -6.39 12.99
C VAL A 76 14.71 -6.83 11.53
N GLN A 77 15.85 -7.45 11.21
CA GLN A 77 16.17 -7.90 9.86
C GLN A 77 15.21 -9.01 9.38
N THR A 78 14.88 -9.98 10.23
CA THR A 78 13.91 -11.03 9.87
C THR A 78 12.48 -10.49 9.78
N THR A 79 12.13 -9.47 10.56
CA THR A 79 10.76 -8.91 10.59
C THR A 79 10.40 -8.21 9.28
N ILE A 80 11.32 -7.42 8.71
CA ILE A 80 11.10 -6.80 7.39
C ILE A 80 10.93 -7.87 6.31
N GLN A 81 11.71 -8.96 6.40
CA GLN A 81 11.62 -10.09 5.48
C GLN A 81 10.27 -10.82 5.57
N ASP A 82 9.76 -11.04 6.78
CA ASP A 82 8.48 -11.73 7.02
C ASP A 82 7.28 -10.89 6.57
N ILE A 83 7.32 -9.58 6.82
CA ILE A 83 6.29 -8.65 6.34
C ILE A 83 6.26 -8.64 4.81
N TRP A 84 7.44 -8.55 4.17
CA TRP A 84 7.58 -8.64 2.72
C TRP A 84 7.02 -9.95 2.14
N ASN A 85 7.32 -11.08 2.79
CA ASN A 85 6.80 -12.38 2.39
C ASN A 85 5.27 -12.51 2.56
N SER A 86 4.67 -11.79 3.53
CA SER A 86 3.21 -11.82 3.73
C SER A 86 2.44 -10.97 2.71
N LEU A 87 3.05 -9.91 2.18
CA LEU A 87 2.45 -9.05 1.16
C LEU A 87 2.44 -9.70 -0.24
N TRP A 88 3.32 -10.67 -0.47
CA TRP A 88 3.44 -11.40 -1.74
C TRP A 88 2.81 -12.81 -1.75
N LYS A 89 2.09 -13.19 -0.69
CA LYS A 89 1.30 -14.43 -0.63
C LYS A 89 -0.18 -14.14 -0.85
#